data_AF-A0A9Y2MYG9-F1
#
_entry.id   AF-A0A9Y2MYG9-F1
#
_cell.length_a   1.000
_cell.length_b   1.000
_cell.length_c   1.000
_cell.angle_alpha   90.00
_cell.angle_beta   90.00
_cell.angle_gamma   90.00
#
_symmetry.space_group_name_H-M   'P 1'
#
loop_
_entity.id
_entity.type
_entity.pdbx_description
1 polymer ?
#
loop_
_entity_poly.entity_id
_entity_poly.type
_entity_poly.pdbx_seq_one_letter_code
_entity_poly.pdbx_strand_id
1 'polypeptide(L)' 'MWKRDRQIWLGSPALLVRGIAQVGQGTVSLVADQVTPLDLKSLASSSRDFR' A
#
# COMPACT_ATOMS: atom_id res chain seq x y z
N MET A 1 -12.67 -15.12 0.12
CA MET A 1 -11.96 -13.89 -0.25
C MET A 1 -11.12 -13.35 0.90
N TRP A 2 -11.71 -12.94 2.03
CA TRP A 2 -10.98 -12.30 3.14
C TRP A 2 -9.70 -12.99 3.66
N LYS A 3 -9.68 -14.33 3.77
CA LYS A 3 -8.48 -15.05 4.24
C LYS A 3 -7.22 -14.78 3.41
N ARG A 4 -7.38 -14.61 2.10
CA ARG A 4 -6.28 -14.45 1.14
C ARG A 4 -5.79 -12.99 1.13
N ASP A 5 -6.73 -12.05 1.15
CA ASP A 5 -6.42 -10.63 1.29
C ASP A 5 -5.73 -10.36 2.62
N ARG A 6 -6.22 -10.95 3.72
CA ARG A 6 -5.60 -10.81 5.05
C ARG A 6 -4.14 -11.25 5.09
N GLN A 7 -3.76 -12.29 4.33
CA GLN A 7 -2.36 -12.71 4.24
C GLN A 7 -1.49 -11.67 3.53
N ILE A 8 -2.01 -11.03 2.48
CA ILE A 8 -1.34 -9.93 1.77
C ILE A 8 -1.17 -8.74 2.70
N TRP A 9 -2.23 -8.36 3.43
CA TRP A 9 -2.22 -7.22 4.35
C TRP A 9 -1.24 -7.41 5.53
N LEU A 10 -1.17 -8.62 6.09
CA LEU A 10 -0.32 -8.89 7.27
C LEU A 10 1.11 -9.32 6.92
N GLY A 11 1.31 -9.90 5.72
CA GLY A 11 2.60 -10.46 5.31
C GLY A 11 3.48 -9.50 4.52
N SER A 12 2.96 -8.34 4.10
CA SER A 12 3.70 -7.38 3.28
C SER A 12 4.24 -6.23 4.14
N PRO A 13 5.53 -5.89 4.05
CA PRO A 13 6.11 -4.77 4.80
C PRO A 13 5.62 -3.40 4.31
N ALA A 14 5.13 -3.33 3.07
CA ALA A 14 4.47 -2.17 2.50
C ALA A 14 3.44 -2.59 1.45
N LEU A 15 2.45 -1.73 1.23
CA LEU A 15 1.34 -1.96 0.30
C LEU A 15 1.11 -0.71 -0.56
N LEU A 16 0.83 -0.93 -1.83
CA LEU A 16 0.19 0.05 -2.68
C LEU A 16 -1.31 -0.19 -2.63
N VAL A 17 -2.07 0.83 -2.21
CA VAL A 17 -3.53 0.74 -2.09
C VAL A 17 -4.17 1.76 -3.02
N ARG A 18 -5.04 1.27 -3.91
CA ARG A 18 -5.91 2.11 -4.73
C ARG A 18 -7.31 2.08 -4.12
N GLY A 19 -8.00 3.20 -4.19
CA GLY A 19 -9.36 3.28 -3.66
C GLY A 19 -9.94 4.67 -3.70
N ILE A 20 -11.12 4.80 -3.09
CA ILE A 20 -11.81 6.08 -2.91
C ILE A 20 -11.50 6.61 -1.52
N ALA A 21 -10.93 7.82 -1.46
CA ALA A 21 -10.68 8.51 -0.20
C ALA A 21 -11.99 9.13 0.33
N GLN A 22 -12.27 8.88 1.60
CA GLN A 22 -13.31 9.52 2.37
C GLN A 22 -12.62 10.39 3.42
N VAL A 23 -12.62 11.70 3.17
CA VAL A 23 -11.96 12.68 4.02
C VAL A 23 -12.93 13.09 5.13
N GLY A 24 -12.59 12.75 6.37
CA GLY A 24 -13.23 13.25 7.56
C GLY A 24 -12.38 14.33 8.23
N GLN A 25 -12.88 14.95 9.30
CA GLN A 25 -12.03 15.83 10.10
C GLN A 25 -10.94 15.02 10.81
N GLY A 26 -9.69 15.36 10.55
CA GLY A 26 -8.51 14.78 11.21
C GLY A 26 -8.19 13.33 10.82
N THR A 27 -9.00 12.69 9.99
CA THR A 27 -8.79 11.30 9.54
C THR A 27 -9.19 11.14 8.08
N VAL A 28 -8.48 10.28 7.36
CA VAL A 28 -8.82 9.87 6.00
C VAL A 28 -9.06 8.38 6.03
N SER A 29 -10.27 7.97 5.66
CA SER A 29 -10.59 6.57 5.41
C SER A 29 -10.43 6.29 3.91
N LEU A 30 -10.01 5.08 3.56
CA LEU A 30 -9.90 4.68 2.15
C LEU A 30 -10.72 3.40 1.93
N VAL A 31 -11.67 3.45 1.00
CA VAL A 31 -12.35 2.25 0.51
C VAL A 31 -11.51 1.67 -0.61
N ALA A 32 -10.75 0.62 -0.29
CA ALA A 32 -9.81 0.01 -1.22
C ALA A 32 -10.52 -0.83 -2.29
N ASP A 33 -10.20 -0.59 -3.57
CA ASP A 33 -10.60 -1.44 -4.70
C ASP A 33 -9.46 -2.37 -5.14
N GLN A 34 -8.21 -1.98 -4.91
CA GLN A 34 -7.04 -2.83 -5.16
C GLN A 34 -5.97 -2.68 -4.07
N VAL A 35 -5.30 -3.79 -3.78
CA VAL A 35 -4.21 -3.88 -2.80
C VAL A 35 -3.10 -4.74 -3.38
N THR A 36 -1.88 -4.20 -3.43
CA THR A 36 -0.73 -4.91 -3.99
C THR A 36 0.47 -4.79 -3.04
N PRO A 37 1.17 -5.89 -2.72
CA PRO A 37 2.46 -5.84 -2.02
C PRO A 37 3.44 -4.93 -2.75
N LEU A 38 4.10 -4.05 -2.00
CA LEU A 38 5.16 -3.20 -2.54
C LEU A 38 6.51 -3.81 -2.16
N ASP A 39 7.30 -4.22 -3.16
CA ASP A 39 8.65 -4.71 -2.94
C ASP A 39 9.61 -3.52 -2.69
N LEU A 40 9.87 -3.28 -1.42
CA LEU A 40 10.76 -2.19 -0.99
C LEU A 40 12.23 -2.42 -1.34
N LYS A 41 12.66 -3.68 -1.53
CA LYS A 41 14.07 -3.99 -1.79
C LYS A 41 14.47 -3.59 -3.21
N SER A 42 13.60 -3.81 -4.20
CA SER A 42 13.81 -3.33 -5.57
C SER A 42 13.67 -1.81 -5.68
N LEU A 43 12.79 -1.19 -4.89
CA LEU A 43 12.64 0.28 -4.85
C LEU A 43 13.80 1.02 -4.19
N ALA A 44 14.53 0.38 -3.27
CA ALA A 44 15.73 0.97 -2.66
C ALA A 44 16.92 1.07 -3.62
N SER A 45 16.82 0.52 -4.84
CA SER A 45 17.90 0.57 -5.83
C SER A 45 17.93 1.93 -6.54
N SER A 46 19.01 2.69 -6.28
CA SER A 46 19.40 3.92 -6.99
C SER A 46 18.37 5.06 -6.90
N SER A 47 18.43 5.83 -5.81
CA SER A 47 17.90 7.20 -5.84
C SER A 47 18.60 7.97 -6.96
N ARG A 48 17.82 8.38 -7.96
CA ARG A 48 18.29 9.09 -9.16
C ARG A 48 18.71 10.52 -8.85
N ASP A 49 18.22 11.05 -7.73
CA ASP A 49 18.41 12.44 -7.30
C ASP A 49 19.75 12.66 -6.58
N PHE A 50 20.48 11.59 -6.26
CA PHE A 50 21.83 11.65 -5.67
C PHE A 50 22.95 11.28 -6.67
N ARG A 51 22.69 11.40 -7.98
CA ARG A 51 23.72 11.30 -9.03
C ARG A 51 24.04 12.65 -9.63
#